data_AF-A0A932TD99-F1
#
_entry.id   AF-A0A932TD99-F1
#
_cell.length_a   1.000
_cell.length_b   1.000
_cell.length_c   1.000
_cell.angle_alpha   90.00
_cell.angle_beta   90.00
_cell.angle_gamma   90.00
#
_symmetry.space_group_name_H-M   'P 1'
#
loop_
_entity.id
_entity.type
_entity.pdbx_description
1 polymer ?
#
loop_
_entity_poly.entity_id
_entity_poly.type
_entity_poly.pdbx_seq_one_letter_code
_entity_poly.pdbx_strand_id
1 'polypeptide(L)'
;GEFISEYGGILRKREKIDQKNSYCFQYALSEDHFLPYNIDARDQGGVARWINHSFHPNLFTTLATCDEITHVILLANEPIPKGAQLLYDYGPDYWASRKGLQRIEPE
;
A
#
# COMPACT_ATOMS: atom_id res chain seq x y z
N GLY A 1 -14.94 5.37 7.10
CA GLY A 1 -14.38 4.01 7.11
C GLY A 1 -15.17 3.07 6.22
N GLU A 2 -15.61 3.52 5.05
CA GLU A 2 -16.25 2.64 4.05
C GLU A 2 -15.16 1.88 3.29
N PHE A 3 -15.41 0.61 2.97
CA PHE A 3 -14.48 -0.20 2.18
C PHE A 3 -14.40 0.30 0.74
N ILE A 4 -13.17 0.53 0.26
CA ILE A 4 -12.90 1.01 -1.10
C ILE A 4 -12.26 -0.08 -1.96
N SER A 5 -11.18 -0.69 -1.47
CA SER A 5 -10.49 -1.77 -2.20
C SER A 5 -9.59 -2.56 -1.26
N GLU A 6 -9.28 -3.79 -1.65
CA GLU A 6 -8.13 -4.54 -1.14
C GLU A 6 -6.86 -4.14 -1.91
N TYR A 7 -5.72 -4.09 -1.24
CA TYR A 7 -4.40 -4.15 -1.89
C TYR A 7 -4.00 -5.63 -2.04
N GLY A 8 -4.48 -6.25 -3.11
CA GLY A 8 -4.17 -7.65 -3.44
C GLY A 8 -2.93 -7.78 -4.32
N GLY A 9 -2.26 -8.93 -4.22
CA GLY A 9 -1.16 -9.30 -5.11
C GLY A 9 -0.54 -10.66 -4.79
N ILE A 10 0.57 -10.97 -5.43
CA ILE A 10 1.30 -12.23 -5.20
C ILE A 10 2.14 -12.08 -3.93
N LEU A 11 2.01 -13.04 -3.00
CA LEU A 11 2.89 -13.11 -1.84
C LEU A 11 4.29 -13.59 -2.26
N ARG A 12 5.31 -12.75 -2.09
CA ARG A 12 6.71 -13.05 -2.42
C ARG A 12 7.57 -12.98 -1.18
N LYS A 13 8.54 -13.88 -1.04
CA LYS A 13 9.51 -13.81 0.07
C LYS A 13 10.29 -12.50 -0.03
N ARG A 14 10.42 -11.78 1.08
CA ARG A 14 11.18 -10.55 1.14
C ARG A 14 12.68 -10.84 0.97
N GLU A 15 13.28 -10.33 -0.09
CA GLU A 15 14.73 -10.36 -0.26
C GLU A 15 15.35 -9.09 0.35
N LYS A 16 16.58 -9.18 0.88
CA LYS A 16 17.28 -8.05 1.52
C LYS A 16 17.51 -6.87 0.56
N ILE A 17 17.54 -7.14 -0.74
CA ILE A 17 17.76 -6.16 -1.80
C ILE A 17 16.61 -6.36 -2.80
N ASP A 18 15.42 -5.90 -2.44
CA ASP A 18 14.28 -5.90 -3.37
C ASP A 18 14.42 -4.71 -4.33
N GLN A 19 15.29 -4.86 -5.33
CA GLN A 19 15.43 -3.92 -6.44
C GLN A 19 14.26 -4.03 -7.43
N LYS A 20 13.34 -4.99 -7.25
CA LYS A 20 12.32 -5.26 -8.25
C LYS A 20 11.16 -4.32 -8.05
N ASN A 21 10.47 -4.27 -6.91
CA ASN A 21 9.27 -3.43 -6.76
C ASN A 21 9.20 -2.67 -5.43
N SER A 22 9.36 -1.35 -5.48
CA SER A 22 9.27 -0.49 -4.30
C SER A 22 7.84 -0.12 -3.87
N TYR A 23 6.81 -0.65 -4.54
CA TYR A 23 5.39 -0.36 -4.26
C TYR A 23 4.68 -1.50 -3.53
N CYS A 24 5.41 -2.44 -2.93
CA CYS A 24 4.84 -3.58 -2.21
C CYS A 24 4.43 -3.24 -0.77
N PHE A 25 3.42 -3.93 -0.25
CA PHE A 25 3.12 -3.96 1.18
C PHE A 25 3.87 -5.09 1.86
N GLN A 26 4.46 -4.84 3.03
CA GLN A 26 4.96 -5.93 3.86
C GLN A 26 3.76 -6.70 4.43
N TYR A 27 3.79 -8.03 4.31
CA TYR A 27 2.74 -8.88 4.83
C TYR A 27 2.80 -8.92 6.36
N ALA A 28 1.67 -8.67 7.01
CA ALA A 28 1.54 -8.59 8.45
C ALA A 28 0.29 -9.33 8.92
N LEU A 29 0.38 -10.01 10.07
CA LEU A 29 -0.75 -10.67 10.74
C LEU A 29 -1.46 -9.73 11.72
N SER A 30 -0.76 -8.71 12.20
CA SER A 30 -1.26 -7.61 13.02
C SER A 30 -0.34 -6.41 12.85
N GLU A 31 -0.70 -5.25 13.43
CA GLU A 31 0.10 -4.01 13.34
C GLU A 31 1.54 -4.18 13.82
N ASP A 32 1.80 -5.10 14.77
CA ASP A 32 3.12 -5.35 15.35
C ASP A 32 3.75 -6.68 14.91
N HIS A 33 3.06 -7.49 14.09
CA HIS A 33 3.53 -8.82 13.69
C HIS A 33 3.70 -8.93 12.17
N PHE A 34 4.90 -8.62 11.71
CA PHE A 34 5.28 -8.70 10.30
C PHE A 34 5.93 -10.05 9.95
N LEU A 35 5.58 -10.56 8.77
CA LEU A 35 6.16 -11.77 8.21
C LEU A 35 7.22 -11.43 7.14
N PRO A 36 8.12 -12.38 6.79
CA PRO A 36 9.17 -12.15 5.80
C PRO A 36 8.65 -12.26 4.36
N TYR A 37 7.47 -11.69 4.09
CA TYR A 37 6.83 -11.68 2.78
C TYR A 37 6.33 -10.27 2.41
N ASN A 38 6.27 -10.02 1.11
CA ASN A 38 5.71 -8.82 0.51
C ASN A 38 4.50 -9.20 -0.35
N ILE A 39 3.45 -8.38 -0.33
CA ILE A 39 2.35 -8.42 -1.30
C ILE A 39 2.79 -7.61 -2.51
N ASP A 40 3.09 -8.30 -3.62
CA ASP A 40 3.55 -7.69 -4.87
C ASP A 40 2.42 -7.65 -5.90
N ALA A 41 1.88 -6.46 -6.15
CA ALA A 41 0.78 -6.23 -7.08
C ALA A 41 1.21 -6.14 -8.56
N ARG A 42 2.49 -6.37 -8.89
CA ARG A 42 3.04 -6.21 -10.25
C ARG A 42 2.33 -7.06 -11.30
N ASP A 43 2.32 -8.37 -11.07
CA ASP A 43 1.87 -9.37 -12.05
C ASP A 43 0.39 -9.72 -11.85
N GLN A 44 -0.06 -9.73 -10.59
CA GLN A 44 -1.45 -9.90 -10.20
C GLN A 44 -1.75 -8.87 -9.13
N GLY A 45 -2.87 -8.15 -9.26
CA GLY A 45 -3.28 -7.15 -8.29
C GLY A 45 -4.60 -6.49 -8.68
N GLY A 46 -5.23 -5.82 -7.71
CA GLY A 46 -6.48 -5.09 -7.92
C GLY A 46 -6.26 -3.64 -8.37
N VAL A 47 -7.34 -2.86 -8.36
CA VAL A 47 -7.31 -1.42 -8.70
C VAL A 47 -6.44 -0.60 -7.74
N ALA A 48 -6.25 -1.07 -6.50
CA ALA A 48 -5.47 -0.38 -5.48
C ALA A 48 -4.01 -0.10 -5.88
N ARG A 49 -3.43 -0.90 -6.81
CA ARG A 49 -2.06 -0.70 -7.30
C ARG A 49 -1.83 0.63 -8.04
N TRP A 50 -2.90 1.30 -8.43
CA TRP A 50 -2.87 2.57 -9.18
C TRP A 50 -3.15 3.80 -8.30
N ILE A 51 -3.46 3.59 -7.02
CA ILE A 51 -3.79 4.67 -6.10
C ILE A 51 -2.49 5.38 -5.70
N ASN A 52 -2.46 6.71 -5.86
CA ASN A 52 -1.27 7.51 -5.63
C ASN A 52 -1.05 7.84 -4.16
N HIS A 53 0.15 8.32 -3.87
CA HIS A 53 0.51 8.85 -2.57
C HIS A 53 -0.07 10.25 -2.31
N SER A 54 -0.45 10.53 -1.06
CA SER A 54 -0.56 11.88 -0.52
C SER A 54 -0.21 11.91 0.96
N PHE A 55 0.38 13.01 1.45
CA PHE A 55 0.48 13.32 2.89
C PHE A 55 -0.84 13.83 3.49
N HIS A 56 -1.82 14.12 2.62
CA HIS A 56 -3.21 14.42 2.97
C HIS A 56 -4.12 13.42 2.22
N PRO A 57 -4.09 12.13 2.60
CA PRO A 57 -4.82 11.10 1.89
C PRO A 57 -6.31 11.09 2.26
N ASN A 58 -7.17 10.69 1.32
CA ASN A 58 -8.60 10.43 1.57
C ASN A 58 -8.89 8.94 1.84
N LEU A 59 -7.86 8.09 1.81
CA LEU A 59 -7.88 6.69 2.21
C LEU A 59 -6.86 6.41 3.31
N PHE A 60 -7.17 5.44 4.16
CA PHE A 60 -6.19 4.84 5.06
C PHE A 60 -6.15 3.32 4.87
N THR A 61 -5.00 2.72 5.15
CA THR A 61 -4.80 1.27 5.06
C THR A 61 -4.97 0.63 6.43
N THR A 62 -5.53 -0.57 6.46
CA THR A 62 -5.62 -1.39 7.67
C THR A 62 -5.62 -2.88 7.31
N LEU A 63 -5.60 -3.73 8.32
CA LEU A 63 -5.62 -5.18 8.18
C LEU A 63 -7.04 -5.71 8.42
N ALA A 64 -7.48 -6.63 7.58
CA ALA A 64 -8.70 -7.40 7.80
C ALA A 64 -8.41 -8.90 7.60
N THR A 65 -8.76 -9.72 8.58
CA THR A 65 -8.58 -11.17 8.50
C THR A 65 -9.88 -11.85 8.11
N CYS A 66 -9.87 -12.61 7.02
CA CYS A 66 -10.97 -13.42 6.53
C CYS A 66 -10.44 -14.81 6.21
N ASP A 67 -11.11 -15.87 6.66
CA ASP A 67 -10.73 -17.27 6.40
C ASP A 67 -9.24 -17.55 6.68
N GLU A 68 -8.75 -17.09 7.84
CA GLU A 68 -7.35 -17.24 8.31
C GLU A 68 -6.28 -16.51 7.47
N ILE A 69 -6.69 -15.72 6.47
CA ILE A 69 -5.80 -14.90 5.65
C ILE A 69 -5.96 -13.44 6.07
N THR A 70 -4.84 -12.75 6.33
CA THR A 70 -4.84 -11.32 6.64
C THR A 70 -4.63 -10.51 5.38
N HIS A 71 -5.55 -9.60 5.09
CA HIS A 71 -5.58 -8.77 3.91
C HIS A 71 -5.23 -7.33 4.25
N VAL A 72 -4.53 -6.64 3.35
CA VAL A 72 -4.39 -5.18 3.40
C VAL A 72 -5.58 -4.56 2.68
N ILE A 73 -6.38 -3.76 3.39
CA ILE A 73 -7.54 -3.09 2.83
C ILE A 73 -7.40 -1.57 2.93
N LEU A 74 -8.04 -0.86 2.00
CA LEU A 74 -8.15 0.58 1.96
C LEU A 74 -9.57 1.00 2.31
N LEU A 75 -9.67 1.87 3.31
CA LEU A 75 -10.92 2.43 3.80
C LEU A 75 -10.96 3.94 3.58
N ALA A 76 -12.12 4.50 3.24
CA ALA A 76 -12.30 5.95 3.17
C ALA A 76 -12.20 6.58 4.57
N ASN A 77 -11.36 7.60 4.76
CA ASN A 77 -11.33 8.39 6.00
C ASN A 77 -12.29 9.59 5.98
N GLU A 78 -12.77 9.98 4.80
CA GLU A 78 -13.69 11.09 4.58
C GLU A 78 -14.67 10.78 3.42
N PRO A 79 -15.79 11.52 3.27
CA PRO A 79 -16.64 11.40 2.08
C PRO A 79 -15.89 11.78 0.80
N ILE A 80 -15.94 10.91 -0.22
CA ILE A 80 -15.20 11.09 -1.47
C ILE A 80 -16.18 11.42 -2.61
N PRO A 81 -16.15 12.64 -3.18
CA PRO A 81 -16.98 12.99 -4.33
C PRO A 81 -16.68 12.12 -5.55
N LYS A 82 -17.70 11.85 -6.36
CA LYS A 82 -17.52 11.14 -7.64
C LYS A 82 -16.51 11.86 -8.52
N GLY A 83 -15.49 11.15 -8.98
CA GLY A 83 -14.43 11.68 -9.83
C GLY A 83 -13.24 12.28 -9.09
N ALA A 84 -13.28 12.37 -7.75
CA ALA A 84 -12.10 12.72 -6.96
C ALA A 84 -11.04 11.62 -7.05
N GLN A 85 -9.76 12.02 -7.06
CA GLN A 85 -8.65 11.08 -7.03
C GLN A 85 -8.57 10.39 -5.66
N LEU A 86 -8.37 9.07 -5.68
CA LEU A 86 -8.08 8.28 -4.48
C LEU A 86 -6.60 8.37 -4.13
N LEU A 87 -6.30 8.57 -2.84
CA LEU A 87 -4.94 8.82 -2.34
C LEU A 87 -4.75 8.14 -0.98
N TYR A 88 -3.60 7.48 -0.77
CA TYR A 88 -3.22 6.91 0.54
C TYR A 88 -1.77 7.24 0.91
N ASP A 89 -1.39 7.09 2.18
CA ASP A 89 0.01 7.25 2.59
C ASP A 89 0.81 5.99 2.25
N TYR A 90 1.91 6.13 1.50
CA TYR A 90 2.77 5.00 1.14
C TYR A 90 3.62 4.51 2.32
N GLY A 91 3.68 5.28 3.39
CA GLY A 91 4.35 4.92 4.63
C GLY A 91 5.85 5.24 4.62
N PRO A 92 6.46 5.17 5.82
CA PRO A 92 7.85 5.61 6.03
C PRO A 92 8.87 4.75 5.27
N ASP A 93 8.64 3.45 5.13
CA ASP A 93 9.57 2.53 4.45
C ASP A 93 9.76 2.87 2.96
N TYR A 94 8.65 3.25 2.29
CA TYR A 94 8.69 3.71 0.91
C TYR A 94 9.61 4.93 0.75
N TRP A 95 9.49 5.91 1.65
CA TRP A 95 10.30 7.12 1.62
C TRP A 95 11.74 6.91 2.08
N ALA A 96 11.95 6.04 3.07
CA ALA A 96 13.28 5.69 3.58
C ALA A 96 14.17 5.10 2.47
N SER A 97 13.60 4.24 1.61
CA SER A 97 14.32 3.65 0.47
C SER A 97 14.72 4.66 -0.63
N ARG A 98 14.21 5.90 -0.57
CA ARG A 98 14.41 6.95 -1.59
C ARG A 98 15.14 8.18 -1.08
N LYS A 99 15.59 8.18 0.18
CA LYS A 99 16.45 9.25 0.73
C LYS A 99 17.79 9.24 -0.03
N GLY A 100 17.85 10.05 -1.09
CA GLY A 100 18.96 10.10 -2.06
C GLY A 100 18.54 10.53 -3.47
N LEU A 101 17.25 10.45 -3.81
CA LEU A 101 16.68 11.01 -5.05
C LEU A 101 16.27 12.47 -4.79
N GLN A 102 16.84 13.41 -5.55
CA GLN A 102 16.40 14.81 -5.50
C GLN A 102 14.94 14.91 -5.92
N ARG A 103 14.16 15.63 -5.11
CA ARG A 103 12.76 15.98 -5.40
C ARG A 103 12.77 16.98 -6.55
N ILE A 104 12.45 16.54 -7.77
CA ILE A 104 12.07 17.45 -8.85
C ILE A 104 10.59 17.75 -8.63
N GLU A 105 10.27 18.92 -8.09
CA GLU A 105 8.89 19.39 -8.13
C GLU A 105 8.57 19.83 -9.56
N PRO A 106 7.49 19.35 -10.18
CA PRO A 106 7.07 19.88 -11.46
C PRO A 106 6.56 21.32 -11.28
N GLU A 107 6.91 22.19 -12.24
CA GLU A 107 6.45 23.59 -12.34
C GLU A 107 4.92 23.69 -12.44
#